data_AF-A0AAN7DCG6-F1
#
_entry.id   AF-A0AAN7DCG6-F1
#
_cell.length_a   1.000
_cell.length_b   1.000
_cell.length_c   1.000
_cell.angle_alpha   90.00
_cell.angle_beta   90.00
_cell.angle_gamma   90.00
#
_symmetry.space_group_name_H-M   'P 1'
#
loop_
_entity.id
_entity.type
_entity.pdbx_description
1 polymer ?
#
loop_
_entity_poly.entity_id
_entity_poly.type
_entity_poly.pdbx_seq_one_letter_code
_entity_poly.pdbx_strand_id
1 'polypeptide(L)'
;MLHYRPFTQILKQAIAVDRHLTFIRPFASLTTTINHAKSSTKKDTSATDTLSNRQKFNQIQPPIKLYEKLEKLGFGTLLKTKRYSGLHKQKARRDQQRQQYTERVGPPPEPKYAFPLLSFFAGAKVPTSFPPESLDEIAFVGRSNVGKSSLINSVAESSVVRTSDKPGLTQQINFYNVGTLFHMIDMPGYGFAFVDDAERKQWRELMETYITKRKTLKRVYVVLDARHGVKVADVDFFKMLNSKQVKFQVVLTKCDLLVLPNLAKRIVTVEDHIKQLRNAVKDVVVVSSKTDAGINQFRKEMLFLMGHLQPKEFYQAIQAAKDEKEARKTKSLSFKK
;
A
#
# COMPACT_ATOMS: atom_id res chain seq x y z
N MET A 1 -41.59 -6.05 27.18
CA MET A 1 -41.41 -4.92 26.25
C MET A 1 -40.33 -4.01 26.80
N LEU A 2 -39.10 -4.17 26.33
CA LEU A 2 -37.93 -3.45 26.84
C LEU A 2 -37.72 -2.18 26.02
N HIS A 3 -37.89 -1.03 26.67
CA HIS A 3 -37.58 0.29 26.15
C HIS A 3 -36.07 0.53 26.11
N TYR A 4 -35.57 0.85 24.92
CA TYR A 4 -34.22 1.37 24.69
C TYR A 4 -34.10 2.80 25.24
N ARG A 5 -33.08 3.07 26.08
CA ARG A 5 -32.56 4.41 26.35
C ARG A 5 -31.14 4.55 25.77
N PRO A 6 -30.77 5.74 25.24
CA PRO A 6 -29.59 5.92 24.40
C PRO A 6 -28.28 6.12 25.16
N PHE A 7 -27.22 5.53 24.61
CA PHE A 7 -25.82 5.63 25.02
C PHE A 7 -25.27 7.07 24.84
N THR A 8 -25.34 7.91 25.87
CA THR A 8 -24.61 9.19 25.94
C THR A 8 -24.15 9.52 27.36
N GLN A 9 -23.44 8.60 28.03
CA GLN A 9 -22.91 8.91 29.37
C GLN A 9 -21.66 8.14 29.82
N ILE A 10 -20.68 7.89 28.94
CA ILE A 10 -19.33 7.44 29.37
C ILE A 10 -18.25 8.08 28.50
N LEU A 11 -17.92 9.35 28.76
CA LEU A 11 -16.65 9.97 28.30
C LEU A 11 -16.30 11.25 29.09
N LYS A 12 -16.41 11.18 30.42
CA LYS A 12 -15.85 12.16 31.35
C LYS A 12 -15.34 11.44 32.59
N GLN A 13 -14.15 10.85 32.51
CA GLN A 13 -13.23 10.57 33.63
C GLN A 13 -12.01 9.81 33.10
N ALA A 14 -10.97 10.55 32.72
CA ALA A 14 -9.55 10.11 32.74
C ALA A 14 -8.67 11.24 32.18
N ILE A 15 -8.66 12.39 32.84
CA ILE A 15 -7.61 13.41 32.72
C ILE A 15 -7.20 13.79 34.14
N ALA A 16 -5.89 13.69 34.42
CA ALA A 16 -5.10 13.92 35.64
C ALA A 16 -4.38 12.60 35.97
N VAL A 17 -3.07 12.44 35.93
CA VAL A 17 -1.94 13.27 36.36
C VAL A 17 -0.75 12.83 35.47
N ASP A 18 -0.01 13.73 34.80
CA ASP A 18 1.30 14.14 35.30
C ASP A 18 1.78 15.47 34.69
N ARG A 19 2.35 16.31 35.54
CA ARG A 19 2.93 17.63 35.27
C ARG A 19 4.43 17.56 35.54
N HIS A 20 5.18 18.50 34.94
CA HIS A 20 6.61 18.79 35.03
C HIS A 20 7.43 18.14 33.91
N LEU A 21 8.12 18.86 33.00
CA LEU A 21 8.77 20.16 33.10
C LEU A 21 8.56 21.04 31.84
N THR A 22 8.20 22.28 32.13
CA THR A 22 8.26 23.48 31.29
C THR A 22 9.68 23.84 30.88
N PHE A 23 9.88 24.34 29.65
CA PHE A 23 10.37 25.71 29.45
C PHE A 23 10.04 26.19 28.03
N ILE A 24 9.22 27.24 27.98
CA ILE A 24 8.84 28.04 26.81
C ILE A 24 9.84 29.20 26.71
N ARG A 25 10.23 29.62 25.49
CA ARG A 25 10.26 31.04 25.02
C ARG A 25 10.61 31.15 23.52
N PRO A 26 10.33 32.29 22.86
CA PRO A 26 9.54 32.34 21.63
C PRO A 26 10.35 32.72 20.39
N PHE A 27 9.68 32.59 19.25
CA PHE A 27 10.05 33.14 17.94
C PHE A 27 10.44 34.61 18.01
N ALA A 28 11.60 34.95 17.44
CA ALA A 28 11.94 36.29 17.00
C ALA A 28 12.30 36.22 15.51
N SER A 29 11.63 37.06 14.73
CA SER A 29 11.91 37.35 13.32
C SER A 29 13.32 37.88 13.14
N LEU A 30 13.97 37.55 12.03
CA LEU A 30 14.91 38.45 11.36
C LEU A 30 14.97 38.08 9.87
N THR A 31 14.43 38.98 9.06
CA THR A 31 14.83 39.21 7.68
C THR A 31 16.36 39.38 7.62
N THR A 32 16.99 38.97 6.52
CA THR A 32 17.73 39.83 5.55
C THR A 32 18.74 38.97 4.75
N THR A 33 18.73 39.21 3.44
CA THR A 33 19.86 39.16 2.48
C THR A 33 20.47 37.83 2.03
N ILE A 34 20.19 37.56 0.75
CA ILE A 34 21.08 37.01 -0.26
C ILE A 34 22.51 37.56 -0.09
N ASN A 35 23.51 36.68 -0.06
CA ASN A 35 24.86 37.01 -0.52
C ASN A 35 25.55 35.78 -1.11
N HIS A 36 26.00 35.94 -2.35
CA HIS A 36 26.97 35.08 -3.02
C HIS A 36 28.30 35.12 -2.27
N ALA A 37 28.81 33.96 -1.85
CA ALA A 37 30.23 33.80 -1.56
C ALA A 37 30.68 32.39 -1.94
N LYS A 38 31.47 32.31 -3.02
CA LYS A 38 32.36 31.18 -3.29
C LYS A 38 33.37 31.11 -2.14
N SER A 39 33.44 29.99 -1.44
CA SER A 39 34.63 29.63 -0.67
C SER A 39 34.69 28.12 -0.48
N SER A 40 35.88 27.61 -0.76
CA SER A 40 36.35 26.24 -0.78
C SER A 40 35.95 25.39 0.44
N THR A 41 35.26 24.27 0.18
CA THR A 41 35.06 23.21 1.18
C THR A 41 35.96 22.02 0.89
N LYS A 42 36.88 21.75 1.83
CA LYS A 42 37.57 20.47 2.01
C LYS A 42 36.53 19.33 2.04
N LYS A 43 36.89 18.27 1.33
CA LYS A 43 36.02 17.17 0.90
C LYS A 43 36.14 16.01 1.89
N ASP A 44 35.33 15.99 2.94
CA ASP A 44 35.10 14.77 3.73
C ASP A 44 33.99 13.94 3.05
N THR A 45 34.32 13.36 1.91
CA THR A 45 33.45 12.37 1.24
C THR A 45 33.66 11.00 1.86
N SER A 46 32.74 10.60 2.73
CA SER A 46 32.60 9.22 3.22
C SER A 46 32.54 8.21 2.06
N ALA A 47 33.19 7.06 2.23
CA ALA A 47 33.44 6.03 1.20
C ALA A 47 32.19 5.42 0.52
N THR A 48 30.98 5.79 0.93
CA THR A 48 29.70 5.34 0.36
C THR A 48 29.29 6.05 -0.93
N ASP A 49 29.94 7.16 -1.29
CA ASP A 49 29.53 7.99 -2.43
C ASP A 49 30.20 7.63 -3.77
N THR A 50 31.10 6.64 -3.78
CA THR A 50 31.81 6.17 -4.99
C THR A 50 31.13 5.00 -5.72
N LEU A 51 30.14 4.35 -5.09
CA LEU A 51 29.49 3.16 -5.63
C LEU A 51 28.39 3.51 -6.64
N SER A 52 28.37 2.81 -7.77
CA SER A 52 27.28 2.90 -8.76
C SER A 52 25.94 2.43 -8.18
N ASN A 53 24.82 2.94 -8.71
CA ASN A 53 23.48 2.53 -8.30
C ASN A 53 23.26 1.01 -8.39
N ARG A 54 23.90 0.33 -9.34
CA ARG A 54 23.86 -1.13 -9.47
C ARG A 54 24.58 -1.84 -8.33
N GLN A 55 25.75 -1.34 -7.92
CA GLN A 55 26.49 -1.88 -6.78
C GLN A 55 25.73 -1.67 -5.48
N LYS A 56 25.20 -0.46 -5.25
CA LYS A 56 24.33 -0.14 -4.10
C LYS A 56 23.14 -1.11 -4.03
N PHE A 57 22.44 -1.32 -5.15
CA PHE A 57 21.33 -2.27 -5.23
C PHE A 57 21.76 -3.71 -4.92
N ASN A 58 22.93 -4.13 -5.39
CA ASN A 58 23.44 -5.48 -5.15
C ASN A 58 23.79 -5.75 -3.68
N GLN A 59 24.17 -4.72 -2.92
CA GLN A 59 24.52 -4.82 -1.50
C GLN A 59 23.29 -4.89 -0.57
N ILE A 60 22.10 -4.52 -1.04
CA ILE A 60 20.87 -4.62 -0.25
C ILE A 60 20.66 -6.08 0.18
N GLN A 61 20.45 -6.29 1.49
CA GLN A 61 20.16 -7.57 2.10
C GLN A 61 18.73 -7.57 2.67
N PRO A 62 17.73 -8.06 1.92
CA PRO A 62 16.37 -8.12 2.41
C PRO A 62 16.22 -9.12 3.57
N PRO A 63 15.31 -8.85 4.53
CA PRO A 63 15.08 -9.74 5.67
C PRO A 63 14.41 -11.06 5.24
N ILE A 64 14.70 -12.16 5.94
CA ILE A 64 14.15 -13.50 5.61
C ILE A 64 12.61 -13.53 5.57
N LYS A 65 11.97 -12.80 6.49
CA LYS A 65 10.50 -12.70 6.57
C LYS A 65 9.87 -12.15 5.29
N LEU A 66 10.59 -11.30 4.55
CA LEU A 66 10.10 -10.77 3.28
C LEU A 66 10.03 -11.86 2.21
N TYR A 67 11.02 -12.74 2.15
CA TYR A 67 10.99 -13.89 1.25
C TYR A 67 9.83 -14.84 1.59
N GLU A 68 9.62 -15.12 2.89
CA GLU A 68 8.47 -15.90 3.36
C GLU A 68 7.13 -15.25 2.96
N LYS A 69 7.03 -13.91 3.03
CA LYS A 69 5.84 -13.15 2.58
C LYS A 69 5.63 -13.33 1.08
N LEU A 70 6.67 -13.14 0.26
CA LEU A 70 6.57 -13.24 -1.20
C LEU A 70 6.22 -14.64 -1.70
N GLU A 71 6.77 -15.67 -1.06
CA GLU A 71 6.41 -17.07 -1.34
C GLU A 71 4.92 -17.32 -1.09
N LYS A 72 4.39 -16.86 0.04
CA LYS A 72 2.95 -16.98 0.38
C LYS A 72 2.04 -16.22 -0.59
N LEU A 73 2.53 -15.12 -1.15
CA LEU A 73 1.80 -14.34 -2.15
C LEU A 73 1.84 -14.95 -3.56
N GLY A 74 2.60 -16.04 -3.77
CA GLY A 74 2.64 -16.77 -5.03
C GLY A 74 3.76 -16.36 -5.99
N PHE A 75 4.82 -15.66 -5.52
CA PHE A 75 5.95 -15.24 -6.38
C PHE A 75 7.04 -16.32 -6.58
N GLY A 76 6.73 -17.57 -6.27
CA GLY A 76 7.68 -18.69 -6.34
C GLY A 76 8.67 -18.71 -5.17
N THR A 77 9.62 -19.65 -5.22
CA THR A 77 10.55 -19.94 -4.11
C THR A 77 11.95 -19.35 -4.33
N LEU A 78 12.67 -19.15 -3.22
CA LEU A 78 14.05 -18.67 -3.28
C LEU A 78 14.97 -19.66 -4.00
N LEU A 79 15.70 -19.18 -5.02
CA LEU A 79 16.66 -19.97 -5.79
C LEU A 79 17.69 -20.67 -4.88
N LYS A 80 17.93 -21.97 -5.13
CA LYS A 80 18.93 -22.78 -4.44
C LYS A 80 20.32 -22.55 -5.05
N THR A 81 20.99 -21.47 -4.65
CA THR A 81 22.37 -21.15 -5.07
C THR A 81 23.27 -20.95 -3.87
N LYS A 82 24.60 -21.14 -4.04
CA LYS A 82 25.60 -20.89 -2.98
C LYS A 82 25.45 -19.49 -2.36
N ARG A 83 25.10 -18.49 -3.19
CA ARG A 83 24.84 -17.10 -2.79
C ARG A 83 23.76 -16.95 -1.72
N TYR A 84 22.73 -17.80 -1.74
CA TYR A 84 21.59 -17.74 -0.80
C TYR A 84 21.61 -18.87 0.23
N SER A 85 22.71 -19.64 0.32
CA SER A 85 22.84 -20.75 1.27
C SER A 85 22.63 -20.33 2.73
N GLY A 86 23.08 -19.13 3.12
CA GLY A 86 22.83 -18.55 4.44
C GLY A 86 21.35 -18.31 4.72
N LEU A 87 20.60 -17.77 3.74
CA LEU A 87 19.15 -17.56 3.85
C LEU A 87 18.40 -18.88 3.96
N HIS A 88 18.78 -19.91 3.20
CA HIS A 88 18.20 -21.25 3.31
C HIS A 88 18.43 -21.87 4.70
N LYS A 89 19.64 -21.72 5.27
CA LYS A 89 19.93 -22.15 6.65
C LYS A 89 19.08 -21.41 7.69
N GLN A 90 18.91 -20.09 7.53
CA GLN A 90 18.06 -19.28 8.41
C GLN A 90 16.59 -19.70 8.32
N LYS A 91 16.09 -19.94 7.11
CA LYS A 91 14.72 -20.42 6.87
C LYS A 91 14.48 -21.78 7.53
N ALA A 92 15.37 -22.75 7.30
CA ALA A 92 15.27 -24.08 7.90
C ALA A 92 15.21 -24.03 9.44
N ARG A 93 16.04 -23.19 10.06
CA ARG A 93 15.99 -22.97 11.52
C ARG A 93 14.64 -22.40 11.98
N ARG A 94 14.08 -21.43 11.24
CA ARG A 94 12.76 -20.85 11.54
C ARG A 94 11.62 -21.85 11.34
N ASP A 95 11.70 -22.68 10.30
CA ASP A 95 10.71 -23.72 10.02
C ASP A 95 10.74 -24.80 11.10
N GLN A 96 11.91 -25.22 11.57
CA GLN A 96 12.06 -26.12 12.72
C GLN A 96 11.45 -25.52 14.00
N GLN A 97 11.69 -24.25 14.28
CA GLN A 97 11.05 -23.53 15.39
C GLN A 97 9.52 -23.43 15.22
N ARG A 98 9.03 -23.30 13.99
CA ARG A 98 7.59 -23.26 13.67
C ARG A 98 6.93 -24.62 13.81
N GLN A 99 7.61 -25.69 13.42
CA GLN A 99 7.11 -27.07 13.47
C GLN A 99 6.79 -27.49 14.90
N GLN A 100 7.57 -27.05 15.90
CA GLN A 100 7.24 -27.23 17.31
C GLN A 100 5.91 -26.57 17.76
N TYR A 101 5.35 -25.64 16.97
CA TYR A 101 4.08 -24.96 17.24
C TYR A 101 2.92 -25.45 16.35
N THR A 102 3.20 -25.93 15.13
CA THR A 102 2.17 -26.23 14.12
C THR A 102 1.67 -27.68 14.08
N GLU A 103 2.18 -28.58 14.92
CA GLU A 103 1.77 -30.01 14.94
C GLU A 103 0.31 -30.28 15.39
N ARG A 104 -0.55 -29.27 15.55
CA ARG A 104 -1.93 -29.49 16.00
C ARG A 104 -3.04 -29.04 15.05
N VAL A 105 -2.90 -27.93 14.33
CA VAL A 105 -3.81 -27.50 13.24
C VAL A 105 -3.07 -26.40 12.46
N GLY A 106 -2.73 -26.62 11.19
CA GLY A 106 -2.21 -25.54 10.33
C GLY A 106 -3.26 -24.45 10.15
N PRO A 107 -2.89 -23.16 9.96
CA PRO A 107 -3.90 -22.14 9.68
C PRO A 107 -4.64 -22.54 8.39
N PRO A 108 -5.99 -22.53 8.39
CA PRO A 108 -6.78 -22.84 7.20
C PRO A 108 -6.39 -21.94 6.02
N PRO A 109 -6.58 -22.41 4.77
CA PRO A 109 -6.27 -21.62 3.58
C PRO A 109 -6.98 -20.27 3.64
N GLU A 110 -6.29 -19.21 3.19
CA GLU A 110 -6.91 -17.89 3.17
C GLU A 110 -8.12 -17.89 2.22
N PRO A 111 -9.26 -17.30 2.63
CA PRO A 111 -10.43 -17.23 1.77
C PRO A 111 -10.13 -16.35 0.53
N LYS A 112 -10.81 -16.66 -0.57
CA LYS A 112 -10.78 -15.83 -1.77
C LYS A 112 -11.68 -14.61 -1.57
N TYR A 113 -11.15 -13.42 -1.81
CA TYR A 113 -11.89 -12.17 -1.81
C TYR A 113 -12.22 -11.77 -3.25
N ALA A 114 -13.44 -11.30 -3.46
CA ALA A 114 -13.93 -10.83 -4.75
C ALA A 114 -14.69 -9.52 -4.56
N PHE A 115 -14.74 -8.74 -5.63
CA PHE A 115 -15.52 -7.52 -5.68
C PHE A 115 -16.80 -7.78 -6.47
N PRO A 116 -17.90 -7.04 -6.19
CA PRO A 116 -19.00 -6.92 -7.11
C PRO A 116 -18.54 -6.40 -8.49
N LEU A 117 -19.40 -6.55 -9.50
CA LEU A 117 -19.12 -6.10 -10.86
C LEU A 117 -18.70 -4.63 -10.89
N LEU A 118 -17.55 -4.37 -11.53
CA LEU A 118 -17.05 -3.03 -11.78
C LEU A 118 -17.82 -2.40 -12.96
N SER A 119 -18.38 -1.20 -12.75
CA SER A 119 -19.07 -0.46 -13.81
C SER A 119 -18.57 0.99 -13.92
N PHE A 120 -18.29 1.43 -15.13
CA PHE A 120 -17.92 2.82 -15.41
C PHE A 120 -19.15 3.71 -15.29
N PHE A 121 -19.04 4.87 -14.61
CA PHE A 121 -20.18 5.79 -14.50
C PHE A 121 -19.84 7.25 -14.80
N ALA A 122 -18.58 7.68 -14.74
CA ALA A 122 -18.21 9.05 -15.07
C ALA A 122 -16.75 9.17 -15.53
N GLY A 123 -16.50 10.18 -16.37
CA GLY A 123 -15.16 10.65 -16.73
C GLY A 123 -15.09 12.16 -16.55
N ALA A 124 -14.02 12.67 -15.93
CA ALA A 124 -13.85 14.09 -15.65
C ALA A 124 -12.54 14.62 -16.23
N LYS A 125 -12.65 15.64 -17.09
CA LYS A 125 -11.52 16.36 -17.70
C LYS A 125 -11.19 17.68 -16.99
N VAL A 126 -12.15 18.22 -16.25
CA VAL A 126 -12.02 19.48 -15.52
C VAL A 126 -12.57 19.29 -14.10
N PRO A 127 -12.09 20.06 -13.10
CA PRO A 127 -12.54 19.88 -11.72
C PRO A 127 -14.04 20.06 -11.50
N THR A 128 -14.68 20.93 -12.29
CA THR A 128 -16.13 21.18 -12.21
C THR A 128 -16.98 20.01 -12.71
N SER A 129 -16.39 19.05 -13.42
CA SER A 129 -17.09 17.85 -13.93
C SER A 129 -16.91 16.64 -13.01
N PHE A 130 -16.43 16.81 -11.78
CA PHE A 130 -16.38 15.70 -10.82
C PHE A 130 -17.80 15.28 -10.43
N PRO A 131 -18.11 13.97 -10.43
CA PRO A 131 -19.41 13.51 -9.99
C PRO A 131 -19.61 13.80 -8.49
N PRO A 132 -20.85 13.85 -7.99
CA PRO A 132 -21.13 13.99 -6.56
C PRO A 132 -20.40 12.95 -5.69
N GLU A 133 -20.07 13.32 -4.47
CA GLU A 133 -19.47 12.42 -3.46
C GLU A 133 -20.57 11.58 -2.80
N SER A 134 -20.74 10.32 -3.21
CA SER A 134 -21.80 9.42 -2.68
C SER A 134 -21.28 8.21 -1.91
N LEU A 135 -20.09 7.71 -2.23
CA LEU A 135 -19.43 6.58 -1.56
C LEU A 135 -17.96 6.91 -1.30
N ASP A 136 -17.35 6.18 -0.37
CA ASP A 136 -15.91 6.27 -0.14
C ASP A 136 -15.13 5.87 -1.41
N GLU A 137 -13.95 6.46 -1.60
CA GLU A 137 -13.19 6.35 -2.84
C GLU A 137 -11.74 5.92 -2.60
N ILE A 138 -11.23 5.13 -3.53
CA ILE A 138 -9.80 4.83 -3.64
C ILE A 138 -9.31 5.17 -5.04
N ALA A 139 -8.14 5.81 -5.11
CA ALA A 139 -7.59 6.25 -6.37
C ALA A 139 -6.34 5.47 -6.75
N PHE A 140 -6.17 5.21 -8.04
CA PHE A 140 -4.98 4.61 -8.63
C PHE A 140 -4.30 5.62 -9.52
N VAL A 141 -3.00 5.80 -9.34
CA VAL A 141 -2.18 6.73 -10.11
C VAL A 141 -0.79 6.14 -10.30
N GLY A 142 -0.14 6.41 -11.42
CA GLY A 142 1.20 5.91 -11.71
C GLY A 142 1.69 6.42 -13.06
N ARG A 143 2.97 6.28 -13.38
CA ARG A 143 3.49 6.65 -14.71
C ARG A 143 2.79 5.87 -15.83
N SER A 144 2.84 6.38 -17.06
CA SER A 144 2.34 5.63 -18.22
C SER A 144 2.97 4.23 -18.30
N ASN A 145 2.17 3.23 -18.67
CA ASN A 145 2.59 1.84 -18.88
C ASN A 145 3.14 1.10 -17.65
N VAL A 146 2.93 1.60 -16.44
CA VAL A 146 3.26 0.84 -15.21
C VAL A 146 2.31 -0.33 -14.95
N GLY A 147 1.17 -0.42 -15.65
CA GLY A 147 0.19 -1.50 -15.48
C GLY A 147 -0.97 -1.15 -14.55
N LYS A 148 -1.27 0.14 -14.35
CA LYS A 148 -2.41 0.63 -13.55
C LYS A 148 -3.76 0.07 -14.02
N SER A 149 -4.09 0.20 -15.31
CA SER A 149 -5.36 -0.28 -15.86
C SER A 149 -5.49 -1.80 -15.74
N SER A 150 -4.39 -2.53 -16.03
CA SER A 150 -4.34 -4.00 -15.85
C SER A 150 -4.55 -4.40 -14.39
N LEU A 151 -3.97 -3.65 -13.45
CA LEU A 151 -4.16 -3.89 -12.02
C LEU A 151 -5.62 -3.70 -11.60
N ILE A 152 -6.28 -2.62 -12.04
CA ILE A 152 -7.68 -2.36 -11.71
C ILE A 152 -8.57 -3.51 -12.24
N ASN A 153 -8.36 -3.91 -13.50
CA ASN A 153 -9.06 -5.04 -14.11
C ASN A 153 -8.83 -6.35 -13.35
N SER A 154 -7.58 -6.69 -13.00
CA SER A 154 -7.25 -7.90 -12.23
C SER A 154 -7.90 -7.90 -10.85
N VAL A 155 -7.84 -6.78 -10.14
CA VAL A 155 -8.43 -6.65 -8.80
C VAL A 155 -9.95 -6.75 -8.85
N ALA A 156 -10.59 -6.24 -9.90
CA ALA A 156 -12.03 -6.29 -10.06
C ALA A 156 -12.58 -7.53 -10.81
N GLU A 157 -11.71 -8.44 -11.27
CA GLU A 157 -12.09 -9.55 -12.17
C GLU A 157 -12.90 -9.05 -13.38
N SER A 158 -12.45 -7.93 -13.97
CA SER A 158 -13.17 -7.18 -15.00
C SER A 158 -12.27 -6.83 -16.19
N SER A 159 -12.87 -6.42 -17.31
CA SER A 159 -12.20 -5.91 -18.51
C SER A 159 -12.64 -4.48 -18.87
N VAL A 160 -13.41 -3.81 -17.99
CA VAL A 160 -14.04 -2.52 -18.28
C VAL A 160 -13.02 -1.38 -18.39
N VAL A 161 -11.89 -1.45 -17.69
CA VAL A 161 -10.85 -0.40 -17.78
C VAL A 161 -10.01 -0.63 -19.03
N ARG A 162 -9.91 0.39 -19.88
CA ARG A 162 -9.12 0.32 -21.11
C ARG A 162 -7.63 0.17 -20.81
N THR A 163 -7.01 -0.87 -21.36
CA THR A 163 -5.57 -1.12 -21.33
C THR A 163 -4.95 -0.82 -22.69
N SER A 164 -3.86 -0.05 -22.74
CA SER A 164 -3.07 0.17 -23.96
C SER A 164 -1.61 0.33 -23.60
N ASP A 165 -0.74 -0.11 -24.50
CA ASP A 165 0.69 0.13 -24.43
C ASP A 165 1.08 1.52 -24.93
N LYS A 166 0.16 2.25 -25.58
CA LYS A 166 0.39 3.63 -26.02
C LYS A 166 0.28 4.60 -24.82
N PRO A 167 1.34 5.38 -24.50
CA PRO A 167 1.27 6.39 -23.46
C PRO A 167 0.18 7.43 -23.73
N GLY A 168 -0.49 7.92 -22.68
CA GLY A 168 -1.41 9.05 -22.79
C GLY A 168 -2.88 8.71 -23.08
N LEU A 169 -3.28 7.43 -22.99
CA LEU A 169 -4.69 7.04 -23.21
C LEU A 169 -5.66 7.62 -22.16
N THR A 170 -5.24 7.67 -20.89
CA THR A 170 -6.05 8.22 -19.79
C THR A 170 -5.74 9.71 -19.65
N GLN A 171 -6.51 10.56 -20.31
CA GLN A 171 -6.41 12.03 -20.24
C GLN A 171 -7.42 12.66 -19.27
N GLN A 172 -8.23 11.82 -18.61
CA GLN A 172 -9.31 12.22 -17.72
C GLN A 172 -9.31 11.31 -16.49
N ILE A 173 -9.88 11.77 -15.38
CA ILE A 173 -10.13 10.91 -14.22
C ILE A 173 -11.36 10.06 -14.54
N ASN A 174 -11.23 8.73 -14.48
CA ASN A 174 -12.35 7.81 -14.69
C ASN A 174 -12.85 7.25 -13.37
N PHE A 175 -14.16 7.15 -13.22
CA PHE A 175 -14.84 6.72 -12.01
C PHE A 175 -15.60 5.43 -12.27
N TYR A 176 -15.40 4.46 -11.37
CA TYR A 176 -16.01 3.15 -11.46
C TYR A 176 -16.69 2.78 -10.15
N ASN A 177 -17.91 2.24 -10.23
CA ASN A 177 -18.62 1.66 -9.11
C ASN A 177 -18.13 0.24 -8.86
N VAL A 178 -17.82 -0.08 -7.61
CA VAL A 178 -17.59 -1.44 -7.13
C VAL A 178 -18.88 -1.92 -6.46
N GLY A 179 -19.89 -2.25 -7.27
CA GLY A 179 -21.26 -2.42 -6.80
C GLY A 179 -21.73 -1.21 -5.99
N THR A 180 -22.21 -1.45 -4.78
CA THR A 180 -22.62 -0.41 -3.82
C THR A 180 -21.60 -0.19 -2.70
N LEU A 181 -20.40 -0.77 -2.80
CA LEU A 181 -19.41 -0.74 -1.73
C LEU A 181 -18.65 0.60 -1.74
N PHE A 182 -17.93 0.87 -2.82
CA PHE A 182 -17.09 2.05 -2.95
C PHE A 182 -16.81 2.40 -4.41
N HIS A 183 -16.15 3.53 -4.67
CA HIS A 183 -15.67 3.87 -6.00
C HIS A 183 -14.17 3.59 -6.17
N MET A 184 -13.82 3.04 -7.33
CA MET A 184 -12.44 2.98 -7.82
C MET A 184 -12.21 4.10 -8.82
N ILE A 185 -11.14 4.85 -8.62
CA ILE A 185 -10.82 6.03 -9.40
C ILE A 185 -9.54 5.75 -10.18
N ASP A 186 -9.64 5.76 -11.51
CA ASP A 186 -8.49 5.63 -12.39
C ASP A 186 -8.01 7.03 -12.79
N MET A 187 -6.90 7.45 -12.19
CA MET A 187 -6.34 8.77 -12.46
C MET A 187 -5.40 8.75 -13.68
N PRO A 188 -5.29 9.86 -14.41
CA PRO A 188 -4.23 10.01 -15.41
C PRO A 188 -2.87 9.82 -14.75
N GLY A 189 -1.89 9.36 -15.53
CA GLY A 189 -0.55 9.14 -15.00
C GLY A 189 0.16 10.42 -14.55
N TYR A 190 1.38 10.30 -14.05
CA TYR A 190 2.28 11.45 -13.86
C TYR A 190 3.60 11.21 -14.60
N GLY A 191 4.43 12.24 -14.69
CA GLY A 191 5.75 12.15 -15.35
C GLY A 191 5.68 12.13 -16.87
N PHE A 192 4.67 12.77 -17.46
CA PHE A 192 4.53 12.85 -18.91
C PHE A 192 5.57 13.80 -19.52
N ALA A 193 6.65 13.22 -20.05
CA ALA A 193 7.68 13.96 -20.77
C ALA A 193 7.22 14.47 -22.15
N PHE A 194 6.14 13.92 -22.71
CA PHE A 194 5.76 14.09 -24.12
C PHE A 194 4.50 14.94 -24.40
N VAL A 195 3.89 15.54 -23.37
CA VAL A 195 2.78 16.50 -23.54
C VAL A 195 3.29 17.93 -23.41
N ASP A 196 2.58 18.85 -24.06
CA ASP A 196 2.86 20.27 -23.95
C ASP A 196 2.72 20.77 -22.50
N ASP A 197 3.28 21.94 -22.22
CA ASP A 197 3.29 22.48 -20.86
C ASP A 197 1.90 22.92 -20.37
N ALA A 198 0.99 23.26 -21.29
CA ALA A 198 -0.36 23.69 -20.95
C ALA A 198 -1.23 22.51 -20.48
N GLU A 199 -1.23 21.42 -21.23
CA GLU A 199 -1.91 20.15 -20.92
C GLU A 199 -1.32 19.53 -19.64
N ARG A 200 0.01 19.56 -19.51
CA ARG A 200 0.69 19.11 -18.27
C ARG A 200 0.24 19.91 -17.05
N LYS A 201 0.04 21.23 -17.19
CA LYS A 201 -0.46 22.09 -16.11
C LYS A 201 -1.91 21.77 -15.78
N GLN A 202 -2.78 21.64 -16.78
CA GLN A 202 -4.19 21.29 -16.59
C GLN A 202 -4.36 19.94 -15.90
N TRP A 203 -3.62 18.92 -16.31
CA TRP A 203 -3.66 17.62 -15.65
C TRP A 203 -3.15 17.67 -14.22
N ARG A 204 -2.07 18.41 -13.97
CA ARG A 204 -1.58 18.60 -12.59
C ARG A 204 -2.64 19.27 -11.73
N GLU A 205 -3.29 20.32 -12.23
CA GLU A 205 -4.38 21.00 -11.54
C GLU A 205 -5.57 20.08 -11.28
N LEU A 206 -6.00 19.30 -12.27
CA LEU A 206 -7.07 18.31 -12.15
C LEU A 206 -6.76 17.28 -11.05
N MET A 207 -5.56 16.71 -11.10
CA MET A 207 -5.05 15.72 -10.15
C MET A 207 -4.97 16.29 -8.73
N GLU A 208 -4.28 17.42 -8.57
CA GLU A 208 -4.10 18.09 -7.29
C GLU A 208 -5.44 18.51 -6.69
N THR A 209 -6.35 19.05 -7.51
CA THR A 209 -7.68 19.44 -7.04
C THR A 209 -8.46 18.24 -6.55
N TYR A 210 -8.42 17.11 -7.27
CA TYR A 210 -9.10 15.90 -6.85
C TYR A 210 -8.56 15.37 -5.51
N ILE A 211 -7.25 15.09 -5.43
CA ILE A 211 -6.66 14.47 -4.24
C ILE A 211 -6.71 15.35 -2.99
N THR A 212 -6.84 16.67 -3.14
CA THR A 212 -6.90 17.60 -2.00
C THR A 212 -8.32 17.97 -1.57
N LYS A 213 -9.27 18.02 -2.50
CA LYS A 213 -10.65 18.48 -2.20
C LYS A 213 -11.64 17.34 -1.95
N ARG A 214 -11.37 16.13 -2.45
CA ARG A 214 -12.29 15.00 -2.38
C ARG A 214 -12.29 14.39 -0.98
N LYS A 215 -13.37 14.58 -0.22
CA LYS A 215 -13.45 14.16 1.19
C LYS A 215 -13.67 12.65 1.33
N THR A 216 -14.31 12.03 0.34
CA THR A 216 -14.52 10.57 0.28
C THR A 216 -13.25 9.78 -0.05
N LEU A 217 -12.18 10.43 -0.53
CA LEU A 217 -10.94 9.76 -0.90
C LEU A 217 -10.19 9.23 0.34
N LYS A 218 -10.14 7.91 0.51
CA LYS A 218 -9.47 7.25 1.65
C LYS A 218 -8.00 6.95 1.41
N ARG A 219 -7.63 6.61 0.17
CA ARG A 219 -6.26 6.23 -0.16
C ARG A 219 -5.95 6.42 -1.63
N VAL A 220 -4.74 6.90 -1.89
CA VAL A 220 -4.12 6.90 -3.21
C VAL A 220 -3.14 5.73 -3.31
N TYR A 221 -3.37 4.82 -4.24
CA TYR A 221 -2.45 3.76 -4.62
C TYR A 221 -1.53 4.25 -5.73
N VAL A 222 -0.25 4.42 -5.40
CA VAL A 222 0.79 4.83 -6.36
C VAL A 222 1.42 3.59 -6.98
N VAL A 223 1.14 3.36 -8.26
CA VAL A 223 1.50 2.15 -9.00
C VAL A 223 2.86 2.33 -9.67
N LEU A 224 3.79 1.42 -9.39
CA LEU A 224 5.13 1.40 -9.97
C LEU A 224 5.44 0.06 -10.64
N ASP A 225 6.16 0.11 -11.76
CA ASP A 225 6.69 -1.08 -12.42
C ASP A 225 7.94 -1.60 -11.67
N ALA A 226 7.87 -2.81 -11.13
CA ALA A 226 8.92 -3.38 -10.29
C ALA A 226 10.28 -3.50 -11.02
N ARG A 227 10.29 -3.65 -12.34
CA ARG A 227 11.52 -3.81 -13.13
C ARG A 227 12.42 -2.58 -13.05
N HIS A 228 11.79 -1.41 -13.12
CA HIS A 228 12.50 -0.13 -13.26
C HIS A 228 12.74 0.58 -11.93
N GLY A 229 12.08 0.15 -10.86
CA GLY A 229 12.16 0.77 -9.54
C GLY A 229 11.61 2.19 -9.49
N VAL A 230 11.88 2.86 -8.37
CA VAL A 230 11.48 4.25 -8.10
C VAL A 230 12.28 5.21 -8.99
N LYS A 231 11.59 6.14 -9.66
CA LYS A 231 12.18 7.21 -10.45
C LYS A 231 12.02 8.56 -9.75
N VAL A 232 12.72 9.58 -10.23
CA VAL A 232 12.65 10.95 -9.70
C VAL A 232 11.19 11.45 -9.66
N ALA A 233 10.45 11.29 -10.76
CA ALA A 233 9.04 11.66 -10.82
C ALA A 233 8.16 10.95 -9.78
N ASP A 234 8.49 9.70 -9.41
CA ASP A 234 7.78 8.97 -8.36
C ASP A 234 8.08 9.59 -6.98
N VAL A 235 9.36 9.93 -6.71
CA VAL A 235 9.79 10.58 -5.46
C VAL A 235 9.13 11.95 -5.29
N ASP A 236 9.09 12.76 -6.35
CA ASP A 236 8.47 14.08 -6.30
C ASP A 236 6.96 13.97 -6.07
N PHE A 237 6.32 12.98 -6.69
CA PHE A 237 4.91 12.71 -6.45
C PHE A 237 4.64 12.27 -5.01
N PHE A 238 5.48 11.41 -4.42
CA PHE A 238 5.37 11.04 -3.00
C PHE A 238 5.50 12.24 -2.07
N LYS A 239 6.44 13.16 -2.35
CA LYS A 239 6.63 14.38 -1.57
C LYS A 239 5.41 15.29 -1.66
N MET A 240 4.82 15.44 -2.85
CA MET A 240 3.60 16.22 -3.06
C MET A 240 2.42 15.64 -2.29
N LEU A 241 2.16 14.33 -2.39
CA LEU A 241 1.11 13.67 -1.61
C LEU A 241 1.34 13.87 -0.11
N ASN A 242 2.58 13.73 0.36
CA ASN A 242 2.91 13.90 1.76
C ASN A 242 2.71 15.34 2.25
N SER A 243 3.10 16.35 1.48
CA SER A 243 2.93 17.77 1.84
C SER A 243 1.46 18.18 1.87
N LYS A 244 0.64 17.60 0.99
CA LYS A 244 -0.81 17.79 0.93
C LYS A 244 -1.59 16.93 1.93
N GLN A 245 -0.91 16.20 2.82
CA GLN A 245 -1.51 15.33 3.83
C GLN A 245 -2.36 14.17 3.26
N VAL A 246 -2.14 13.79 2.01
CA VAL A 246 -2.88 12.72 1.35
C VAL A 246 -2.28 11.36 1.73
N LYS A 247 -3.11 10.46 2.28
CA LYS A 247 -2.70 9.09 2.60
C LYS A 247 -2.49 8.28 1.33
N PHE A 248 -1.32 7.66 1.19
CA PHE A 248 -0.99 6.88 0.00
C PHE A 248 -0.25 5.59 0.34
N GLN A 249 -0.33 4.62 -0.57
CA GLN A 249 0.37 3.34 -0.47
C GLN A 249 0.96 2.98 -1.82
N VAL A 250 2.19 2.47 -1.83
CA VAL A 250 2.86 2.07 -3.08
C VAL A 250 2.46 0.65 -3.46
N VAL A 251 2.17 0.44 -4.74
CA VAL A 251 1.88 -0.86 -5.34
C VAL A 251 2.91 -1.17 -6.41
N LEU A 252 3.67 -2.25 -6.23
CA LEU A 252 4.58 -2.78 -7.23
C LEU A 252 3.84 -3.76 -8.14
N THR A 253 3.80 -3.47 -9.44
CA THR A 253 3.22 -4.32 -10.49
C THR A 253 4.29 -5.03 -11.29
N LYS A 254 3.87 -6.01 -12.11
CA LYS A 254 4.73 -6.82 -12.98
C LYS A 254 5.85 -7.53 -12.21
N CYS A 255 5.54 -7.91 -10.98
CA CYS A 255 6.49 -8.56 -10.08
C CYS A 255 6.91 -9.95 -10.57
N ASP A 256 6.10 -10.58 -11.43
CA ASP A 256 6.41 -11.84 -12.13
C ASP A 256 7.65 -11.76 -13.04
N LEU A 257 8.03 -10.55 -13.46
CA LEU A 257 9.19 -10.32 -14.33
C LEU A 257 10.52 -10.22 -13.55
N LEU A 258 10.50 -10.44 -12.23
CA LEU A 258 11.68 -10.40 -11.38
C LEU A 258 11.85 -11.72 -10.64
N VAL A 259 13.10 -12.17 -10.54
CA VAL A 259 13.45 -13.23 -9.58
C VAL A 259 13.27 -12.74 -8.14
N LEU A 260 12.85 -13.64 -7.26
CA LEU A 260 12.49 -13.35 -5.87
C LEU A 260 13.51 -12.45 -5.10
N PRO A 261 14.84 -12.66 -5.21
CA PRO A 261 15.82 -11.79 -4.56
C PRO A 261 15.82 -10.36 -5.07
N ASN A 262 15.63 -10.15 -6.37
CA ASN A 262 15.59 -8.81 -6.93
C ASN A 262 14.29 -8.10 -6.54
N LEU A 263 13.16 -8.83 -6.55
CA LEU A 263 11.88 -8.30 -6.06
C LEU A 263 11.99 -7.87 -4.59
N ALA A 264 12.54 -8.72 -3.72
CA ALA A 264 12.75 -8.39 -2.31
C ALA A 264 13.61 -7.13 -2.12
N LYS A 265 14.66 -6.95 -2.91
CA LYS A 265 15.49 -5.73 -2.88
C LYS A 265 14.73 -4.49 -3.37
N ARG A 266 13.87 -4.64 -4.38
CA ARG A 266 13.02 -3.54 -4.89
C ARG A 266 12.06 -3.05 -3.81
N ILE A 267 11.45 -3.97 -3.07
CA ILE A 267 10.56 -3.63 -1.95
C ILE A 267 11.31 -2.82 -0.89
N VAL A 268 12.46 -3.31 -0.42
CA VAL A 268 13.28 -2.59 0.57
C VAL A 268 13.68 -1.20 0.07
N THR A 269 14.03 -1.08 -1.21
CA THR A 269 14.39 0.22 -1.81
C THR A 269 13.19 1.19 -1.78
N VAL A 270 12.00 0.71 -2.12
CA VAL A 270 10.76 1.52 -2.08
C VAL A 270 10.43 1.92 -0.64
N GLU A 271 10.49 0.98 0.30
CA GLU A 271 10.27 1.21 1.73
C GLU A 271 11.22 2.30 2.25
N ASP A 272 12.49 2.26 1.84
CA ASP A 272 13.49 3.28 2.19
C ASP A 272 13.14 4.68 1.66
N HIS A 273 12.58 4.78 0.45
CA HIS A 273 12.13 6.06 -0.11
C HIS A 273 10.94 6.64 0.64
N ILE A 274 10.03 5.80 1.14
CA ILE A 274 8.80 6.25 1.80
C ILE A 274 8.88 6.28 3.33
N LYS A 275 9.96 5.78 3.95
CA LYS A 275 10.08 5.65 5.41
C LYS A 275 9.88 6.95 6.18
N GLN A 276 10.39 8.07 5.66
CA GLN A 276 10.27 9.39 6.31
C GLN A 276 8.95 10.12 6.00
N LEU A 277 8.14 9.58 5.08
CA LEU A 277 6.89 10.22 4.66
C LEU A 277 5.75 9.78 5.59
N ARG A 278 5.28 10.69 6.45
CA ARG A 278 4.24 10.42 7.47
C ARG A 278 2.92 9.93 6.88
N ASN A 279 2.60 10.35 5.66
CA ASN A 279 1.35 9.97 4.99
C ASN A 279 1.47 8.74 4.09
N ALA A 280 2.67 8.17 3.98
CA ALA A 280 2.89 6.90 3.29
C ALA A 280 2.62 5.71 4.22
N VAL A 281 1.80 4.77 3.74
CA VAL A 281 1.69 3.43 4.30
C VAL A 281 2.98 2.68 4.00
N LYS A 282 3.63 2.16 5.05
CA LYS A 282 4.97 1.58 4.93
C LYS A 282 4.99 0.23 4.25
N ASP A 283 3.91 -0.55 4.38
CA ASP A 283 3.80 -1.83 3.70
C ASP A 283 3.57 -1.61 2.20
N VAL A 284 4.53 -2.05 1.40
CA VAL A 284 4.46 -2.02 -0.06
C VAL A 284 3.65 -3.22 -0.54
N VAL A 285 2.60 -2.94 -1.30
CA VAL A 285 1.79 -3.97 -1.95
C VAL A 285 2.57 -4.50 -3.16
N VAL A 286 2.58 -5.81 -3.35
CA VAL A 286 3.24 -6.48 -4.47
C VAL A 286 2.25 -7.36 -5.21
N VAL A 287 2.13 -7.13 -6.51
CA VAL A 287 1.11 -7.78 -7.35
C VAL A 287 1.65 -8.14 -8.73
N SER A 288 1.04 -9.16 -9.30
CA SER A 288 1.16 -9.51 -10.71
C SER A 288 -0.23 -9.73 -11.29
N SER A 289 -0.62 -8.87 -12.23
CA SER A 289 -1.84 -9.06 -13.02
C SER A 289 -1.78 -10.28 -13.95
N LYS A 290 -0.58 -10.79 -14.25
CA LYS A 290 -0.39 -11.93 -15.16
C LYS A 290 -0.57 -13.27 -14.46
N THR A 291 -0.17 -13.35 -13.19
CA THR A 291 -0.14 -14.60 -12.42
C THR A 291 -1.10 -14.59 -11.23
N ASP A 292 -1.88 -13.51 -11.08
CA ASP A 292 -2.74 -13.19 -9.93
C ASP A 292 -2.05 -13.19 -8.55
N ALA A 293 -0.71 -13.28 -8.53
CA ALA A 293 0.08 -13.26 -7.31
C ALA A 293 -0.14 -11.94 -6.57
N GLY A 294 -0.44 -12.02 -5.28
CA GLY A 294 -0.74 -10.89 -4.40
C GLY A 294 -2.11 -10.23 -4.59
N ILE A 295 -2.89 -10.55 -5.64
CA ILE A 295 -4.19 -9.89 -5.92
C ILE A 295 -5.21 -10.18 -4.82
N ASN A 296 -5.31 -11.42 -4.34
CA ASN A 296 -6.26 -11.79 -3.29
C ASN A 296 -6.00 -11.02 -1.98
N GLN A 297 -4.73 -10.94 -1.57
CA GLN A 297 -4.33 -10.17 -0.40
C GLN A 297 -4.59 -8.68 -0.59
N PHE A 298 -4.39 -8.14 -1.80
CA PHE A 298 -4.68 -6.74 -2.07
C PHE A 298 -6.19 -6.44 -1.98
N ARG A 299 -7.05 -7.31 -2.51
CA ARG A 299 -8.51 -7.19 -2.34
C ARG A 299 -8.93 -7.18 -0.88
N LYS A 300 -8.37 -8.06 -0.07
CA LYS A 300 -8.59 -8.12 1.38
C LYS A 300 -8.27 -6.78 2.06
N GLU A 301 -7.10 -6.21 1.74
CA GLU A 301 -6.65 -4.92 2.29
C GLU A 301 -7.57 -3.77 1.87
N MET A 302 -8.03 -3.77 0.62
CA MET A 302 -8.95 -2.77 0.11
C MET A 302 -10.32 -2.88 0.78
N LEU A 303 -10.90 -4.09 0.87
CA LEU A 303 -12.17 -4.31 1.58
C LEU A 303 -12.06 -3.92 3.05
N PHE A 304 -10.93 -4.21 3.70
CA PHE A 304 -10.69 -3.80 5.08
C PHE A 304 -10.65 -2.28 5.22
N LEU A 305 -9.87 -1.61 4.36
CA LEU A 305 -9.76 -0.15 4.34
C LEU A 305 -11.12 0.53 4.16
N MET A 306 -11.96 -0.02 3.28
CA MET A 306 -13.27 0.54 2.95
C MET A 306 -14.37 0.08 3.91
N GLY A 307 -14.06 -0.69 4.96
CA GLY A 307 -15.05 -1.15 5.93
C GLY A 307 -16.02 -2.21 5.40
N HIS A 308 -15.71 -2.85 4.27
CA HIS A 308 -16.54 -3.88 3.63
C HIS A 308 -15.97 -5.30 3.75
N LEU A 309 -14.88 -5.48 4.50
CA LEU A 309 -14.39 -6.81 4.86
C LEU A 309 -15.39 -7.45 5.84
N GLN A 310 -16.34 -8.21 5.30
CA GLN A 310 -17.29 -8.95 6.12
C GLN A 310 -16.52 -9.98 6.98
N PRO A 311 -16.70 -10.02 8.31
CA PRO A 311 -16.09 -11.06 9.16
C PRO A 311 -16.65 -12.48 8.96
N LYS A 312 -17.44 -12.72 7.90
CA LYS A 312 -18.72 -13.39 8.11
C LYS A 312 -18.74 -14.91 8.18
N GLU A 313 -17.73 -15.64 7.71
CA GLU A 313 -17.84 -17.11 7.72
C GLU A 313 -16.62 -17.78 8.36
N PHE A 314 -15.43 -17.27 8.08
CA PHE A 314 -14.19 -17.83 8.57
C PHE A 314 -13.98 -17.65 10.08
N TYR A 315 -14.14 -16.41 10.60
CA TYR A 315 -13.97 -16.15 12.03
C TYR A 315 -15.12 -16.74 12.85
N GLN A 316 -16.32 -16.78 12.28
CA GLN A 316 -17.46 -17.45 12.91
C GLN A 316 -17.25 -18.97 12.99
N ALA A 317 -16.73 -19.61 11.94
CA ALA A 317 -16.41 -21.04 11.95
C ALA A 317 -15.25 -21.37 12.93
N ILE A 318 -14.21 -20.54 12.99
CA ILE A 318 -13.12 -20.72 13.97
C ILE A 318 -13.62 -20.51 15.40
N GLN A 319 -14.50 -19.54 15.63
CA GLN A 319 -15.09 -19.31 16.94
C GLN A 319 -16.00 -20.47 17.36
N ALA A 320 -16.90 -20.91 16.48
CA ALA A 320 -17.73 -22.08 16.71
C ALA A 320 -16.90 -23.35 17.02
N ALA A 321 -15.81 -23.59 16.29
CA ALA A 321 -14.91 -24.71 16.55
C ALA A 321 -14.15 -24.60 17.90
N LYS A 322 -13.84 -23.38 18.35
CA LYS A 322 -13.26 -23.14 19.69
C LYS A 322 -14.29 -23.37 20.79
N ASP A 323 -15.50 -22.85 20.61
CA ASP A 323 -16.60 -22.96 21.58
C ASP A 323 -17.01 -24.43 21.75
N GLU A 324 -17.08 -25.21 20.67
CA GLU A 324 -17.37 -26.64 20.71
C GLU A 324 -16.28 -27.43 21.46
N LYS A 325 -15.02 -27.03 21.29
CA LYS A 325 -13.87 -27.65 21.96
C LYS A 325 -13.83 -27.34 23.45
N GLU A 326 -14.21 -26.12 23.85
CA GLU A 326 -14.39 -25.76 25.26
C GLU A 326 -15.56 -26.54 25.86
N ALA A 327 -16.70 -26.62 25.18
CA ALA A 327 -17.86 -27.39 25.64
C ALA A 327 -17.53 -28.88 25.88
N ARG A 328 -16.73 -29.51 25.00
CA ARG A 328 -16.25 -30.89 25.18
C ARG A 328 -15.32 -31.04 26.39
N LYS A 329 -14.46 -30.05 26.65
CA LYS A 329 -13.57 -30.01 27.84
C LYS A 329 -14.37 -29.88 29.13
N THR A 330 -15.39 -29.02 29.16
CA THR A 330 -16.22 -28.81 30.34
C THR A 330 -17.06 -30.05 30.66
N LYS A 331 -17.59 -30.74 29.63
CA LYS A 331 -18.29 -32.03 29.80
C LYS A 331 -17.38 -33.13 30.36
N SER A 332 -16.13 -33.25 29.88
CA SER A 332 -15.21 -34.27 30.37
C SER A 332 -14.71 -34.01 31.80
N LEU A 333 -14.67 -32.75 32.23
CA LEU A 333 -14.38 -32.36 33.63
C LEU A 333 -15.57 -32.63 34.56
N SER A 334 -16.81 -32.55 34.08
CA SER A 334 -18.01 -32.86 34.87
C SER A 334 -18.24 -34.35 35.10
N PHE A 335 -17.73 -35.22 34.21
CA PHE A 335 -17.84 -36.68 34.31
C PHE A 335 -16.75 -37.36 35.17
N LYS A 336 -15.79 -36.56 35.68
CA LYS A 336 -14.67 -37.01 36.51
C LYS A 336 -14.78 -36.61 37.99
N LYS A 337 -15.88 -35.97 38.37
CA LYS A 337 -16.35 -35.79 39.75
C LYS A 337 -17.55 -36.69 39.96
#